data_AF-A0A7C6TV43-F1
#
_entry.id   AF-A0A7C6TV43-F1
#
_cell.length_a   1.000
_cell.length_b   1.000
_cell.length_c   1.000
_cell.angle_alpha   90.00
_cell.angle_beta   90.00
_cell.angle_gamma   90.00
#
_symmetry.space_group_name_H-M   'P 1'
#
loop_
_entity.id
_entity.type
_entity.pdbx_description
1 polymer ?
#
loop_
_entity_poly.entity_id
_entity_poly.type
_entity_poly.pdbx_seq_one_letter_code
_entity_poly.pdbx_strand_id
1 'polypeptide(L)'
;MVKPLSIAIDGPAASGKSTVGGILAARLGYLYFDTGVMYRAVTWAALNRGIAIDDEPAVTRLAEEIAIEMLPPTEDDGRQFTVRVDGTDITWDIRSAEVNRYVSPVSAYVGVRKALLHKQREIGAAGKVIMVGRDIGTV
;
A
#
# COMPACT_ATOMS: atom_id res chain seq x y z
N MET A 1 -9.22 28.13 -7.67
CA MET A 1 -8.60 27.63 -6.43
C MET A 1 -7.62 26.52 -6.82
N VAL A 2 -6.37 26.58 -6.37
CA VAL A 2 -5.35 25.56 -6.69
C VAL A 2 -5.66 24.29 -5.88
N LYS A 3 -5.75 23.14 -6.54
CA LYS A 3 -5.96 21.85 -5.85
C LYS A 3 -4.63 21.36 -5.25
N PRO A 4 -4.62 20.80 -4.03
CA PRO A 4 -3.40 20.27 -3.41
C PRO A 4 -2.84 19.08 -4.22
N LEU A 5 -1.52 18.95 -4.29
CA LEU A 5 -0.88 17.85 -5.04
C LEU A 5 -1.01 16.50 -4.32
N SER A 6 -1.06 16.47 -3.00
CA SER A 6 -1.28 15.26 -2.21
C SER A 6 -2.18 15.57 -1.02
N ILE A 7 -2.98 14.60 -0.59
CA ILE A 7 -3.84 14.68 0.59
C ILE A 7 -3.60 13.43 1.44
N ALA A 8 -3.22 13.61 2.70
CA ALA A 8 -3.12 12.53 3.67
C ALA A 8 -4.39 12.47 4.53
N ILE A 9 -4.89 11.28 4.83
CA ILE A 9 -6.03 11.04 5.72
C ILE A 9 -5.63 9.99 6.76
N ASP A 10 -5.43 10.45 7.99
CA ASP A 10 -5.05 9.59 9.12
C ASP A 10 -6.22 9.28 10.05
N GLY A 11 -6.22 8.07 10.60
CA GLY A 11 -7.16 7.69 11.65
C GLY A 11 -7.07 6.21 12.05
N PRO A 12 -7.73 5.82 13.15
CA PRO A 12 -7.71 4.44 13.64
C PRO A 12 -8.36 3.47 12.63
N ALA A 13 -8.18 2.16 12.83
CA ALA A 13 -8.86 1.15 12.03
C ALA A 13 -10.39 1.32 12.12
N ALA A 14 -11.12 1.00 11.05
CA ALA A 14 -12.59 1.13 10.97
C ALA A 14 -13.17 2.56 11.18
N SER A 15 -12.38 3.63 11.08
CA SER A 15 -12.87 5.02 11.18
C SER A 15 -13.58 5.56 9.93
N GLY A 16 -13.75 4.75 8.87
CA GLY A 16 -14.34 5.17 7.59
C GLY A 16 -13.37 5.92 6.64
N LYS A 17 -12.11 6.09 7.02
CA LYS A 17 -11.08 6.81 6.23
C LYS A 17 -10.85 6.22 4.82
N SER A 18 -10.88 4.90 4.65
CA SER A 18 -10.73 4.28 3.33
C SER A 18 -11.91 4.63 2.41
N THR A 19 -13.13 4.65 2.95
CA THR A 19 -14.34 5.07 2.21
C THR A 19 -14.27 6.54 1.81
N VAL A 20 -13.96 7.42 2.76
CA VAL A 20 -13.85 8.87 2.50
C VAL A 20 -12.74 9.16 1.51
N GLY A 21 -11.58 8.53 1.68
CA GLY A 21 -10.43 8.68 0.77
C GLY A 21 -10.74 8.22 -0.65
N GLY A 22 -11.41 7.08 -0.82
CA GLY A 22 -11.83 6.59 -2.13
C GLY A 22 -12.82 7.52 -2.83
N ILE A 23 -13.83 8.01 -2.11
CA ILE A 23 -14.81 8.98 -2.64
C ILE A 23 -14.12 10.29 -3.05
N LEU A 24 -13.20 10.78 -2.22
CA LEU A 24 -12.46 12.02 -2.50
C LEU A 24 -11.54 11.85 -3.71
N ALA A 25 -10.84 10.73 -3.81
CA ALA A 25 -9.99 10.38 -4.94
C ALA A 25 -10.78 10.37 -6.26
N ALA A 26 -11.93 9.69 -6.28
CA ALA A 26 -12.82 9.65 -7.44
C ALA A 26 -13.32 11.05 -7.85
N ARG A 27 -13.72 11.89 -6.89
CA ARG A 27 -14.19 13.26 -7.17
C ARG A 27 -13.08 14.18 -7.70
N LEU A 28 -11.84 13.98 -7.27
CA LEU A 28 -10.71 14.81 -7.67
C LEU A 28 -9.97 14.28 -8.90
N GLY A 29 -10.20 13.03 -9.30
CA GLY A 29 -9.41 12.32 -10.32
C GLY A 29 -8.00 11.99 -9.81
N TYR A 30 -7.87 11.68 -8.52
CA TYR A 30 -6.60 11.39 -7.86
C TYR A 30 -6.47 9.88 -7.66
N LEU A 31 -5.23 9.39 -7.59
CA LEU A 31 -4.95 8.03 -7.16
C LEU A 31 -5.36 7.85 -5.70
N TYR A 32 -6.13 6.80 -5.41
CA TYR A 32 -6.37 6.37 -4.04
C TYR A 32 -5.27 5.41 -3.60
N PHE A 33 -4.68 5.66 -2.44
CA PHE A 33 -3.59 4.85 -1.91
C PHE A 33 -3.78 4.56 -0.41
N ASP A 34 -4.11 3.31 -0.08
CA ASP A 34 -4.11 2.81 1.30
C ASP A 34 -2.75 2.19 1.60
N THR A 35 -2.01 2.74 2.57
CA THR A 35 -0.65 2.25 2.84
C THR A 35 -0.61 0.82 3.37
N GLY A 36 -1.71 0.31 3.91
CA GLY A 36 -1.89 -1.10 4.27
C GLY A 36 -1.69 -2.05 3.08
N VAL A 37 -1.95 -1.58 1.86
CA VAL A 37 -1.76 -2.35 0.62
C VAL A 37 -0.29 -2.71 0.40
N MET A 38 0.64 -1.81 0.69
CA MET A 38 2.07 -2.10 0.48
C MET A 38 2.58 -3.19 1.42
N TYR A 39 2.15 -3.20 2.69
CA TYR A 39 2.50 -4.27 3.62
C TYR A 39 1.96 -5.63 3.14
N ARG A 40 0.74 -5.64 2.59
CA ARG A 40 0.17 -6.85 1.99
C ARG A 40 0.91 -7.29 0.74
N ALA A 41 1.39 -6.35 -0.07
CA ALA A 41 2.22 -6.64 -1.24
C ALA A 41 3.56 -7.29 -0.84
N VAL A 42 4.25 -6.76 0.17
CA VAL A 42 5.47 -7.40 0.73
C VAL A 42 5.16 -8.78 1.29
N THR A 43 4.05 -8.93 2.02
CA THR A 43 3.62 -10.22 2.59
C THR A 43 3.34 -11.24 1.48
N TRP A 44 2.60 -10.85 0.44
CA TRP A 44 2.33 -11.69 -0.72
C TRP A 44 3.64 -12.09 -1.42
N ALA A 45 4.55 -11.15 -1.62
CA ALA A 45 5.83 -11.41 -2.28
C ALA A 45 6.69 -12.41 -1.47
N ALA A 46 6.68 -12.31 -0.14
CA ALA A 46 7.41 -13.23 0.72
C ALA A 46 6.84 -14.65 0.61
N LEU A 47 5.51 -14.78 0.70
CA LEU A 47 4.80 -16.07 0.55
C LEU A 47 5.06 -16.68 -0.83
N ASN A 48 4.91 -15.89 -1.91
CA ASN A 48 5.08 -16.35 -3.28
C ASN A 48 6.54 -16.76 -3.61
N ARG A 49 7.53 -16.17 -2.91
CA ARG A 49 8.95 -16.52 -3.06
C ARG A 49 9.43 -17.56 -2.04
N GLY A 50 8.54 -18.10 -1.19
CA GLY A 50 8.89 -19.09 -0.16
C GLY A 50 9.81 -18.55 0.93
N ILE A 51 9.81 -17.22 1.17
CA ILE A 51 10.56 -16.60 2.26
C ILE A 51 9.78 -16.79 3.56
N ALA A 52 10.45 -17.34 4.57
CA ALA A 52 9.84 -17.55 5.88
C ALA A 52 9.45 -16.20 6.50
N ILE A 53 8.19 -16.08 6.94
CA ILE A 53 7.65 -14.81 7.46
C ILE A 53 8.35 -14.38 8.75
N ASP A 54 8.86 -15.34 9.54
CA ASP A 54 9.61 -15.09 10.78
C ASP A 54 11.09 -14.69 10.55
N ASP A 55 11.59 -14.75 9.31
CA ASP A 55 12.90 -14.21 8.92
C ASP A 55 12.79 -12.71 8.60
N GLU A 56 12.74 -11.88 9.65
CA GLU A 56 12.67 -10.42 9.53
C GLU A 56 13.76 -9.84 8.61
N PRO A 57 15.05 -10.25 8.70
CA PRO A 57 16.08 -9.80 7.77
C PRO A 57 15.77 -10.11 6.30
N ALA A 58 15.29 -11.32 5.98
CA ALA A 58 14.94 -11.67 4.60
C ALA A 58 13.73 -10.91 4.08
N VAL A 59 12.68 -10.77 4.90
CA VAL A 59 11.48 -9.99 4.54
C VAL A 59 11.81 -8.50 4.37
N THR A 60 12.73 -7.97 5.17
CA THR A 60 13.21 -6.58 5.03
C THR A 60 13.93 -6.37 3.71
N ARG A 61 14.91 -7.24 3.37
CA ARG A 61 15.62 -7.15 2.07
C ARG A 61 14.64 -7.25 0.90
N LEU A 62 13.68 -8.15 0.99
CA LEU A 62 12.62 -8.27 -0.01
C LEU A 62 11.87 -6.94 -0.18
N ALA A 63 11.45 -6.30 0.92
CA ALA A 63 10.72 -5.03 0.87
C ALA A 63 11.53 -3.89 0.25
N GLU A 64 12.87 -3.91 0.39
CA GLU A 64 13.78 -2.95 -0.24
C GLU A 64 13.85 -3.18 -1.76
N GLU A 65 14.01 -4.44 -2.16
CA GLU A 65 14.28 -4.86 -3.55
C GLU A 65 13.06 -4.84 -4.47
N ILE A 66 11.87 -5.24 -3.99
CA ILE A 66 10.70 -5.38 -4.86
C ILE A 66 10.21 -4.03 -5.40
N ALA A 67 9.81 -4.03 -6.67
CA ALA A 67 9.10 -2.91 -7.27
C ALA A 67 7.61 -3.01 -6.94
N ILE A 68 7.06 -2.02 -6.25
CA ILE A 68 5.63 -1.93 -5.95
C ILE A 68 5.05 -0.75 -6.73
N GLU A 69 4.11 -1.03 -7.62
CA GLU A 69 3.42 -0.02 -8.42
C GLU A 69 1.96 0.10 -7.95
N MET A 70 1.53 1.33 -7.68
CA MET A 70 0.15 1.67 -7.37
C MET A 70 -0.44 2.45 -8.54
N LEU A 71 -1.47 1.91 -9.16
CA LEU A 71 -2.10 2.46 -10.35
C LEU A 71 -3.61 2.67 -10.12
N PRO A 72 -4.26 3.56 -10.88
CA PRO A 72 -5.71 3.56 -11.00
C PRO A 72 -6.23 2.16 -11.41
N PRO A 73 -7.52 1.85 -11.19
CA PRO A 73 -8.12 0.63 -11.70
C PRO A 73 -7.80 0.42 -13.20
N THR A 74 -7.17 -0.71 -13.52
CA THR A 74 -6.84 -1.10 -14.90
C THR A 74 -7.83 -2.10 -15.50
N GLU A 75 -8.67 -2.71 -14.66
CA GLU A 75 -9.67 -3.71 -15.03
C GLU A 75 -11.05 -3.31 -14.47
N ASP A 76 -12.13 -3.77 -15.13
CA ASP A 76 -13.52 -3.54 -14.70
C ASP A 76 -14.05 -4.70 -13.85
N ASP A 77 -13.44 -4.90 -12.69
CA ASP A 77 -13.77 -5.99 -11.74
C ASP A 77 -14.14 -5.46 -10.34
N GLY A 78 -14.43 -4.16 -10.24
CA GLY A 78 -14.76 -3.49 -8.98
C GLY A 78 -13.56 -3.18 -8.09
N ARG A 79 -12.31 -3.33 -8.58
CA ARG A 79 -11.12 -2.86 -7.84
C ARG A 79 -11.13 -1.34 -7.68
N GLN A 80 -10.61 -0.87 -6.56
CA GLN A 80 -10.46 0.57 -6.28
C GLN A 80 -9.13 1.13 -6.80
N PHE A 81 -8.17 0.26 -7.07
CA PHE A 81 -6.82 0.53 -7.54
C PHE A 81 -6.26 -0.76 -8.14
N THR A 82 -5.18 -0.67 -8.91
CA THR A 82 -4.36 -1.82 -9.29
C THR A 82 -3.04 -1.75 -8.53
N VAL A 83 -2.63 -2.84 -7.90
CA VAL A 83 -1.30 -2.98 -7.30
C VAL A 83 -0.51 -4.06 -8.02
N ARG A 84 0.73 -3.74 -8.39
CA ARG A 84 1.66 -4.70 -9.00
C ARG A 84 2.91 -4.88 -8.15
N VAL A 85 3.42 -6.10 -8.12
CA VAL A 85 4.75 -6.43 -7.59
C VAL A 85 5.57 -7.03 -8.71
N ASP A 86 6.70 -6.40 -9.02
CA ASP A 86 7.62 -6.81 -10.10
C ASP A 86 6.88 -7.09 -11.43
N GLY A 87 5.95 -6.19 -11.79
CA GLY A 87 5.13 -6.29 -12.99
C GLY A 87 3.92 -7.24 -12.89
N THR A 88 3.78 -8.02 -11.83
CA THR A 88 2.66 -8.94 -11.63
C THR A 88 1.51 -8.24 -10.92
N ASP A 89 0.30 -8.26 -11.49
CA ASP A 89 -0.91 -7.75 -10.84
C ASP A 89 -1.36 -8.69 -9.72
N ILE A 90 -1.37 -8.16 -8.49
CA ILE A 90 -1.69 -8.92 -7.27
C ILE A 90 -2.91 -8.33 -6.54
N THR A 91 -3.69 -7.51 -7.22
CA THR A 91 -4.74 -6.66 -6.63
C THR A 91 -5.73 -7.44 -5.76
N TRP A 92 -6.06 -8.66 -6.17
CA TRP A 92 -6.97 -9.55 -5.43
C TRP A 92 -6.22 -10.49 -4.49
N ASP A 93 -5.02 -10.94 -4.86
CA ASP A 93 -4.24 -11.90 -4.07
C ASP A 93 -3.81 -11.35 -2.71
N ILE A 94 -3.60 -10.04 -2.61
CA ILE A 94 -3.31 -9.34 -1.35
C ILE A 94 -4.46 -9.42 -0.32
N ARG A 95 -5.64 -9.89 -0.73
CA ARG A 95 -6.82 -10.10 0.12
C ARG A 95 -7.01 -11.55 0.54
N SER A 96 -6.14 -12.45 0.07
CA SER A 96 -6.19 -13.88 0.43
C SER A 96 -6.10 -14.09 1.95
N ALA A 97 -6.64 -15.22 2.40
CA ALA A 97 -6.61 -15.60 3.82
C ALA A 97 -5.16 -15.73 4.35
N GLU A 98 -4.24 -16.16 3.49
CA GLU A 98 -2.83 -16.32 3.84
C GLU A 98 -2.14 -14.98 4.04
N VAL A 99 -2.32 -14.03 3.12
CA VAL A 99 -1.81 -12.66 3.29
C VAL A 99 -2.42 -11.99 4.53
N ASN A 100 -3.74 -12.15 4.74
CA ASN A 100 -4.41 -11.61 5.94
C ASN A 100 -3.82 -12.18 7.24
N ARG A 101 -3.42 -13.45 7.25
CA ARG A 101 -2.82 -14.10 8.41
C ARG A 101 -1.45 -13.51 8.75
N TYR A 102 -0.65 -13.17 7.74
CA TYR A 102 0.77 -12.82 7.92
C TYR A 102 1.09 -11.32 7.78
N VAL A 103 0.15 -10.48 7.33
CA VAL A 103 0.43 -9.04 7.17
C VAL A 103 0.74 -8.34 8.50
N SER A 104 0.12 -8.77 9.61
CA SER A 104 0.35 -8.15 10.92
C SER A 104 1.82 -8.28 11.37
N PRO A 105 2.44 -9.48 11.42
CA PRO A 105 3.85 -9.59 11.77
C PRO A 105 4.77 -8.88 10.78
N VAL A 106 4.52 -8.97 9.47
CA VAL A 106 5.32 -8.27 8.45
C VAL A 106 5.29 -6.74 8.65
N SER A 107 4.13 -6.18 8.98
CA SER A 107 3.99 -4.73 9.24
C SER A 107 4.68 -4.26 10.53
N ALA A 108 4.95 -5.18 11.46
CA ALA A 108 5.65 -4.89 12.71
C ALA A 108 7.17 -4.80 12.55
N TYR A 109 7.74 -5.25 11.43
CA TYR A 109 9.18 -5.17 11.17
C TYR A 109 9.63 -3.74 10.86
N VAL A 110 10.65 -3.28 11.60
CA VAL A 110 11.18 -1.92 11.48
C VAL A 110 11.78 -1.71 10.09
N GLY A 111 12.48 -2.71 9.57
CA GLY A 111 13.09 -2.70 8.24
C GLY A 111 12.05 -2.51 7.14
N VAL A 112 10.99 -3.32 7.17
CA VAL A 112 9.86 -3.21 6.21
C VAL A 112 9.21 -1.83 6.26
N ARG A 113 8.93 -1.29 7.46
CA ARG A 113 8.33 0.06 7.58
C ARG A 113 9.22 1.14 6.96
N LYS A 114 10.54 1.07 7.19
CA LYS A 114 11.50 2.02 6.63
C LYS A 114 11.56 1.94 5.10
N ALA A 115 11.65 0.73 4.55
CA ALA A 115 11.67 0.50 3.11
C ALA A 115 10.40 1.04 2.43
N LEU A 116 9.23 0.77 3.02
CA LEU A 116 7.95 1.24 2.48
C LEU A 116 7.75 2.74 2.63
N LEU A 117 8.22 3.38 3.71
CA LEU A 117 8.16 4.83 3.87
C LEU A 117 8.87 5.56 2.73
N HIS A 118 10.02 5.04 2.27
CA HIS A 118 10.73 5.61 1.14
C HIS A 118 9.87 5.57 -0.14
N LYS A 119 9.32 4.39 -0.48
CA LYS A 119 8.46 4.19 -1.65
C LYS A 119 7.16 5.02 -1.56
N GLN A 120 6.57 5.15 -0.37
CA GLN A 120 5.38 6.00 -0.14
C GLN A 120 5.67 7.48 -0.44
N ARG A 121 6.84 7.98 -0.06
CA ARG A 121 7.25 9.37 -0.36
C ARG A 121 7.43 9.60 -1.85
N GLU A 122 7.97 8.63 -2.58
CA GLU A 122 8.09 8.69 -4.04
C GLU A 122 6.71 8.75 -4.72
N ILE A 123 5.77 7.90 -4.31
CA ILE A 123 4.38 7.94 -4.79
C ILE A 123 3.73 9.29 -4.45
N GLY A 124 3.95 9.80 -3.22
CA GLY A 124 3.48 11.10 -2.77
C GLY A 124 3.99 12.26 -3.64
N ALA A 125 5.27 12.21 -4.03
CA ALA A 125 5.93 13.24 -4.83
C ALA A 125 5.43 13.29 -6.29
N ALA A 126 4.95 12.17 -6.84
CA ALA A 126 4.32 12.13 -8.17
C ALA A 126 3.03 12.98 -8.23
N GLY A 127 2.42 13.26 -7.06
CA GLY A 127 1.24 14.11 -6.93
C GLY A 127 -0.06 13.45 -7.44
N LYS A 128 -1.16 14.19 -7.32
CA LYS A 128 -2.54 13.74 -7.52
C LYS A 128 -2.86 12.44 -6.78
N VAL A 129 -2.52 12.37 -5.49
CA VAL A 129 -2.73 11.18 -4.66
C VAL A 129 -3.46 11.51 -3.35
N ILE A 130 -4.40 10.64 -2.98
CA ILE A 130 -5.03 10.59 -1.66
C ILE A 130 -4.44 9.39 -0.92
N MET A 131 -3.64 9.66 0.10
CA MET A 131 -3.00 8.63 0.92
C MET A 131 -3.77 8.44 2.22
N VAL A 132 -4.11 7.19 2.54
CA VAL A 132 -4.85 6.84 3.76
C VAL A 132 -4.01 5.89 4.60
N GLY A 133 -3.90 6.18 5.90
CA GLY A 133 -3.14 5.36 6.82
C GLY A 133 -3.40 5.72 8.28
N ARG A 134 -2.42 5.43 9.14
CA ARG A 134 -2.45 5.76 10.57
C ARG A 134 -1.59 6.99 10.91
N ASP A 135 -0.53 7.19 10.15
CA ASP A 135 0.61 8.06 10.46
C ASP A 135 1.23 8.67 9.19
N ILE A 136 0.42 8.95 8.17
CA ILE A 136 0.88 9.47 6.87
C ILE A 136 1.30 10.94 6.96
N GLY A 137 0.55 11.75 7.70
CA GLY A 137 0.81 13.18 7.89
C GLY A 137 1.82 13.49 9.00
N THR A 138 2.32 12.48 9.72
CA THR A 138 3.30 12.67 10.79
C THR A 138 4.73 12.63 10.25
N VAL A 139 5.55 13.58 10.72
CA VAL A 139 6.95 13.81 10.30
C VAL A 139 7.89 12.73 10.82
#